data_AF-A0A353Z8K4-F1
#
_entry.id   AF-A0A353Z8K4-F1
#
_cell.length_a   1.000
_cell.length_b   1.000
_cell.length_c   1.000
_cell.angle_alpha   90.00
_cell.angle_beta   90.00
_cell.angle_gamma   90.00
#
_symmetry.space_group_name_H-M   'P 1'
#
loop_
_entity.id
_entity.type
_entity.pdbx_description
1 polymer ?
#
loop_
_entity_poly.entity_id
_entity_poly.type
_entity_poly.pdbx_seq_one_letter_code
_entity_poly.pdbx_strand_id
1 'polypeptide(L)'
;MGGAVWLVLICGVWWFWPWYIRRQVVQFDNQFLPLMGQYGDLYGAFNALVSTFTLAGLVFTLWQQHRELDLTRAALTSSLNMQGLLEVRQVLQTDEVRAARAHVQGPTFPADPDLWTDCDWTRVERVCHTFEFAGILVSKGLLNREYVFCTWGGPIKRCWEKVHQIQTNPKRGFTLPYAHFQYLYEQHELWCAQGKTEPVQVPWQPPPSQIPVKVDPTTPQPSVGAGG
;
A
#
# COMPACT_ATOMS: atom_id res chain seq x y z
N MET A 1 36.35 -7.09 -7.95
CA MET A 1 37.81 -6.84 -7.99
C MET A 1 38.22 -5.41 -8.38
N GLY A 2 37.39 -4.61 -9.07
CA GLY A 2 37.81 -3.26 -9.51
C GLY A 2 38.08 -2.24 -8.40
N GLY A 3 37.29 -2.21 -7.32
CA GLY A 3 37.40 -1.15 -6.30
C GLY A 3 38.72 -1.13 -5.51
N ALA A 4 39.26 -2.31 -5.17
CA ALA A 4 40.50 -2.41 -4.39
C ALA A 4 41.73 -1.94 -5.17
N VAL A 5 41.78 -2.21 -6.49
CA VAL A 5 42.88 -1.76 -7.36
C VAL A 5 42.88 -0.24 -7.48
N TRP A 6 41.71 0.38 -7.61
CA TRP A 6 41.59 1.84 -7.65
C TRP A 6 42.03 2.50 -6.35
N LEU A 7 41.66 1.94 -5.20
CA LEU A 7 42.12 2.45 -3.90
C LEU A 7 43.65 2.39 -3.77
N VAL A 8 44.28 1.29 -4.18
CA VAL A 8 45.75 1.16 -4.13
C VAL A 8 46.42 2.16 -5.06
N LEU A 9 45.88 2.39 -6.26
CA LEU A 9 46.40 3.39 -7.19
C LEU A 9 46.26 4.81 -6.65
N ILE A 10 45.08 5.17 -6.12
CA ILE A 10 44.83 6.50 -5.56
C ILE A 10 45.75 6.75 -4.35
N CYS A 11 45.83 5.81 -3.42
CA CYS A 11 46.70 5.90 -2.25
C CYS A 11 48.18 5.96 -2.65
N GLY A 12 48.60 5.16 -3.64
CA GLY A 12 49.97 5.15 -4.17
C GLY A 12 50.35 6.49 -4.80
N VAL A 13 49.49 7.04 -5.65
CA VAL A 13 49.70 8.38 -6.26
C VAL A 13 49.74 9.45 -5.17
N TRP A 14 48.81 9.41 -4.21
CA TRP A 14 48.73 10.42 -3.15
C TRP A 14 49.93 10.38 -2.19
N TRP A 15 50.47 9.19 -1.90
CA TRP A 15 51.68 9.03 -1.07
C TRP A 15 52.96 9.40 -1.82
N PHE A 16 53.05 9.06 -3.11
CA PHE A 16 54.25 9.29 -3.92
C PHE A 16 54.39 10.77 -4.34
N TRP A 17 53.27 11.48 -4.49
CA TRP A 17 53.24 12.86 -5.01
C TRP A 17 54.08 13.86 -4.19
N PRO A 18 53.98 13.94 -2.84
CA PRO A 18 54.77 14.88 -2.05
C PRO A 18 56.27 14.58 -2.11
N TRP A 19 56.64 13.30 -2.16
CA TRP A 19 58.04 12.89 -2.28
C TRP A 19 58.62 13.29 -3.65
N TYR A 20 57.88 13.06 -4.73
CA TYR A 20 58.25 13.46 -6.08
C TYR A 20 58.41 14.98 -6.20
N ILE A 21 57.44 15.75 -5.71
CA ILE A 21 57.49 17.23 -5.68
C ILE A 21 58.70 17.70 -4.87
N ARG A 22 58.93 17.17 -3.67
CA ARG A 22 60.06 17.57 -2.82
C ARG A 22 61.41 17.33 -3.52
N ARG A 23 61.56 16.20 -4.20
CA ARG A 23 62.79 15.86 -4.93
C ARG A 23 63.03 16.80 -6.12
N GLN A 24 61.98 17.18 -6.84
CA GLN A 24 62.04 18.13 -7.95
C GLN A 24 62.35 19.55 -7.45
N VAL A 25 61.67 20.01 -6.39
CA VAL A 25 61.78 21.39 -5.88
C VAL A 25 63.14 21.71 -5.27
N VAL A 26 63.83 20.75 -4.65
CA VAL A 26 65.16 20.97 -4.03
C VAL A 26 66.28 21.26 -5.06
N GLN A 27 66.05 21.04 -6.37
CA GLN A 27 67.03 21.34 -7.41
C GLN A 27 66.86 22.71 -8.08
N PHE A 28 65.78 23.45 -7.81
CA PHE A 28 65.53 24.74 -8.44
C PHE A 28 65.91 25.90 -7.50
N ASP A 29 66.91 26.66 -7.94
CA ASP A 29 67.50 27.82 -7.24
C ASP A 29 66.47 28.96 -6.99
N ASN A 30 66.79 29.91 -6.11
CA ASN A 30 65.89 30.94 -5.54
C ASN A 30 65.14 31.86 -6.55
N GLN A 31 65.41 31.74 -7.85
CA GLN A 31 64.67 32.43 -8.92
C GLN A 31 63.27 31.83 -9.18
N PHE A 32 62.91 30.69 -8.57
CA PHE A 32 61.65 29.97 -8.83
C PHE A 32 60.42 30.44 -8.03
N LEU A 33 60.59 31.36 -7.06
CA LEU A 33 59.50 31.86 -6.20
C LEU A 33 58.30 32.47 -6.96
N PRO A 34 58.48 33.25 -8.04
CA PRO A 34 57.35 33.77 -8.82
C PRO A 34 56.60 32.67 -9.58
N LEU A 35 57.32 31.65 -10.07
CA LEU A 35 56.74 30.54 -10.82
C LEU A 35 55.86 29.65 -9.93
N MET A 36 56.25 29.48 -8.65
CA MET A 36 55.48 28.76 -7.63
C MET A 36 54.09 29.38 -7.38
N GLY A 37 53.97 30.71 -7.42
CA GLY A 37 52.68 31.39 -7.28
C GLY A 37 51.70 31.00 -8.39
N GLN A 38 52.18 30.92 -9.63
CA GLN A 38 51.38 30.56 -10.80
C GLN A 38 50.91 29.09 -10.77
N TYR A 39 51.75 28.18 -10.24
CA TYR A 39 51.32 26.80 -9.97
C TYR A 39 50.24 26.74 -8.89
N GLY A 40 50.37 27.53 -7.82
CA GLY A 40 49.35 27.64 -6.77
C GLY A 40 47.98 28.02 -7.32
N ASP A 41 47.93 29.02 -8.21
CA ASP A 41 46.69 29.47 -8.83
C ASP A 41 46.04 28.39 -9.73
N LEU A 42 46.86 27.68 -10.52
CA LEU A 42 46.39 26.56 -11.36
C LEU A 42 45.82 25.41 -10.51
N TYR A 43 46.49 25.07 -9.41
CA TYR A 43 46.00 24.07 -8.45
C TYR A 43 44.70 24.51 -7.77
N GLY A 44 44.61 25.78 -7.39
CA GLY A 44 43.39 26.36 -6.83
C GLY A 44 42.21 26.26 -7.81
N ALA A 45 42.43 26.65 -9.06
CA ALA A 45 41.42 26.56 -10.12
C ALA A 45 40.98 25.11 -10.39
N PHE A 46 41.92 24.17 -10.44
CA PHE A 46 41.61 22.75 -10.62
C PHE A 46 40.79 22.18 -9.46
N ASN A 47 41.18 22.46 -8.21
CA ASN A 47 40.43 22.01 -7.04
C ASN A 47 39.01 22.57 -7.03
N ALA A 48 38.84 23.87 -7.34
CA ALA A 48 37.51 24.47 -7.43
C ALA A 48 36.62 23.76 -8.46
N LEU A 49 37.20 23.37 -9.60
CA LEU A 49 36.52 22.66 -10.67
C LEU A 49 36.10 21.24 -10.23
N VAL A 50 37.01 20.49 -9.59
CA VAL A 50 36.70 19.15 -9.04
C VAL A 50 35.63 19.24 -7.95
N SER A 51 35.73 20.19 -7.01
CA SER A 51 34.73 20.38 -5.97
C SER A 51 33.35 20.71 -6.54
N THR A 52 33.29 21.52 -7.60
CA THR A 52 32.04 21.84 -8.30
C THR A 52 31.42 20.58 -8.91
N PHE A 53 32.22 19.69 -9.52
CA PHE A 53 31.72 18.42 -10.04
C PHE A 53 31.25 17.48 -8.93
N THR A 54 31.97 17.39 -7.81
CA THR A 54 31.53 16.59 -6.66
C THR A 54 30.20 17.09 -6.12
N LEU A 55 30.03 18.41 -6.02
CA LEU A 55 28.77 19.02 -5.60
C LEU A 55 27.64 18.72 -6.59
N ALA A 56 27.90 18.85 -7.90
CA ALA A 56 26.91 18.52 -8.93
C ALA A 56 26.50 17.04 -8.87
N GLY A 57 27.46 16.14 -8.67
CA GLY A 57 27.19 14.71 -8.47
C GLY A 57 26.31 14.45 -7.24
N LEU A 58 26.59 15.13 -6.12
CA LEU A 58 25.79 15.01 -4.90
C LEU A 58 24.35 15.51 -5.12
N VAL A 59 24.17 16.67 -5.76
CA VAL A 59 22.84 17.21 -6.10
C VAL A 59 22.09 16.24 -7.02
N PHE A 60 22.76 15.66 -8.01
CA PHE A 60 22.17 14.66 -8.89
C PHE A 60 21.71 13.41 -8.13
N THR A 61 22.53 12.89 -7.20
CA THR A 61 22.14 11.73 -6.38
C THR A 61 20.94 12.03 -5.48
N LEU A 62 20.88 13.21 -4.85
CA LEU A 62 19.73 13.61 -4.04
C LEU A 62 18.45 13.72 -4.88
N TRP A 63 18.55 14.28 -6.09
CA TRP A 63 17.43 14.36 -7.01
C TRP A 63 16.91 12.96 -7.41
N GLN A 64 17.83 12.02 -7.69
CA GLN A 64 17.46 10.64 -7.99
C GLN A 64 16.79 9.95 -6.79
N GLN A 65 17.34 10.10 -5.59
CA GLN A 65 16.75 9.55 -4.36
C GLN A 65 15.34 10.08 -4.10
N HIS A 66 15.09 11.37 -4.37
CA HIS A 66 13.76 11.94 -4.23
C HIS A 66 12.74 11.27 -5.16
N ARG A 67 13.13 10.99 -6.41
CA ARG A 67 12.26 10.27 -7.36
C ARG A 67 11.94 8.85 -6.89
N GLU A 68 12.91 8.14 -6.32
CA GLU A 68 12.71 6.78 -5.81
C GLU A 68 11.75 6.75 -4.60
N LEU A 69 11.81 7.77 -3.74
CA LEU A 69 10.90 7.90 -2.59
C LEU A 69 9.45 8.09 -3.04
N ASP A 70 9.20 8.88 -4.07
CA ASP A 70 7.84 9.12 -4.56
C ASP A 70 7.23 7.84 -5.15
N LEU A 71 8.03 7.08 -5.91
CA LEU A 71 7.60 5.78 -6.44
C LEU A 71 7.35 4.76 -5.33
N THR A 72 8.21 4.74 -4.30
CA THR A 72 8.07 3.83 -3.16
C THR A 72 6.84 4.16 -2.32
N ARG A 73 6.54 5.45 -2.11
CA ARG A 73 5.31 5.89 -1.45
C ARG A 73 4.07 5.46 -2.21
N ALA A 74 4.06 5.62 -3.54
CA ALA A 74 2.96 5.16 -4.38
C ALA A 74 2.78 3.63 -4.35
N ALA A 75 3.87 2.88 -4.35
CA ALA A 75 3.82 1.42 -4.22
C ALA A 75 3.31 0.98 -2.84
N LEU A 76 3.76 1.64 -1.77
CA LEU A 76 3.36 1.34 -0.40
C LEU A 76 1.86 1.62 -0.19
N THR A 77 1.36 2.77 -0.66
CA THR A 77 -0.07 3.09 -0.55
C THR A 77 -0.92 2.10 -1.35
N SER A 78 -0.46 1.68 -2.54
CA SER A 78 -1.14 0.62 -3.29
C SER A 78 -1.15 -0.71 -2.54
N SER A 79 -0.04 -1.10 -1.92
CA SER A 79 0.07 -2.36 -1.16
C SER A 79 -0.82 -2.35 0.08
N LEU A 80 -0.83 -1.25 0.84
CA LEU A 80 -1.71 -1.06 2.00
C LEU A 80 -3.19 -1.12 1.59
N ASN A 81 -3.56 -0.44 0.49
CA ASN A 81 -4.92 -0.49 -0.05
C ASN A 81 -5.32 -1.92 -0.45
N MET A 82 -4.42 -2.70 -1.04
CA MET A 82 -4.68 -4.10 -1.38
C MET A 82 -4.84 -4.99 -0.14
N GLN A 83 -3.99 -4.83 0.86
CA GLN A 83 -4.07 -5.59 2.11
C GLN A 83 -5.37 -5.27 2.86
N GLY A 84 -5.70 -3.99 3.03
CA GLY A 84 -6.95 -3.57 3.65
C GLY A 84 -8.17 -4.11 2.90
N LEU A 85 -8.13 -4.15 1.56
CA LEU A 85 -9.20 -4.74 0.76
C LEU A 85 -9.33 -6.26 1.00
N LEU A 86 -8.22 -6.99 1.11
CA LEU A 86 -8.24 -8.43 1.38
C LEU A 86 -8.81 -8.75 2.76
N GLU A 87 -8.44 -8.00 3.79
CA GLU A 87 -8.97 -8.17 5.15
C GLU A 87 -10.47 -7.89 5.20
N VAL A 88 -10.89 -6.75 4.64
CA VAL A 88 -12.30 -6.38 4.52
C VAL A 88 -13.08 -7.41 3.73
N ARG A 89 -12.48 -7.94 2.66
CA ARG A 89 -13.08 -9.02 1.88
C ARG A 89 -13.26 -10.28 2.72
N GLN A 90 -12.26 -10.70 3.49
CA GLN A 90 -12.38 -11.87 4.36
C GLN A 90 -13.52 -11.70 5.36
N VAL A 91 -13.64 -10.53 5.98
CA VAL A 91 -14.70 -10.21 6.94
C VAL A 91 -16.08 -10.15 6.26
N LEU A 92 -16.20 -9.40 5.15
CA LEU A 92 -17.46 -9.21 4.42
C LEU A 92 -17.92 -10.45 3.65
N GLN A 93 -17.01 -11.35 3.26
CA GLN A 93 -17.34 -12.54 2.46
C GLN A 93 -17.47 -13.82 3.28
N THR A 94 -17.39 -13.74 4.62
CA THR A 94 -17.80 -14.87 5.46
C THR A 94 -19.22 -15.33 5.10
N ASP A 95 -19.44 -16.65 5.09
CA ASP A 95 -20.73 -17.22 4.68
C ASP A 95 -21.89 -16.71 5.55
N GLU A 96 -21.62 -16.46 6.83
CA GLU A 96 -22.57 -15.88 7.76
C GLU A 96 -22.99 -14.46 7.39
N VAL A 97 -22.03 -13.58 7.07
CA VAL A 97 -22.33 -12.21 6.63
C VAL A 97 -23.03 -12.22 5.27
N ARG A 98 -22.64 -13.13 4.37
CA ARG A 98 -23.34 -13.31 3.09
C ARG A 98 -24.78 -13.74 3.28
N ALA A 99 -25.03 -14.75 4.11
CA ALA A 99 -26.37 -15.23 4.41
C ALA A 99 -27.21 -14.15 5.12
N ALA A 100 -26.62 -13.43 6.07
CA ALA A 100 -27.29 -12.32 6.75
C ALA A 100 -27.65 -11.19 5.78
N ARG A 101 -26.73 -10.77 4.89
CA ARG A 101 -27.03 -9.78 3.86
C ARG A 101 -28.09 -10.24 2.88
N ALA A 102 -28.01 -11.49 2.41
CA ALA A 102 -29.01 -12.06 1.50
C ALA A 102 -30.40 -12.07 2.15
N HIS A 103 -30.48 -12.44 3.43
CA HIS A 103 -31.72 -12.41 4.20
C HIS A 103 -32.28 -11.00 4.34
N VAL A 104 -31.46 -10.04 4.81
CA VAL A 104 -31.87 -8.63 5.00
C VAL A 104 -32.30 -8.01 3.67
N GLN A 105 -31.59 -8.29 2.57
CA GLN A 105 -31.94 -7.77 1.24
C GLN A 105 -33.15 -8.47 0.61
N GLY A 106 -33.46 -9.69 1.04
CA GLY A 106 -34.52 -10.52 0.49
C GLY A 106 -35.91 -9.87 0.58
N PRO A 107 -36.84 -10.25 -0.31
CA PRO A 107 -38.20 -9.73 -0.32
C PRO A 107 -39.03 -10.19 0.91
N THR A 108 -38.59 -11.25 1.58
CA THR A 108 -39.24 -11.82 2.76
C THR A 108 -38.91 -11.09 4.06
N PHE A 109 -37.95 -10.16 4.03
CA PHE A 109 -37.55 -9.41 5.22
C PHE A 109 -38.63 -8.39 5.58
N PRO A 110 -39.22 -8.43 6.80
CA PRO A 110 -40.31 -7.53 7.17
C PRO A 110 -39.88 -6.06 7.13
N ALA A 111 -40.70 -5.19 6.57
CA ALA A 111 -40.41 -3.76 6.52
C ALA A 111 -40.55 -3.08 7.89
N ASP A 112 -41.48 -3.56 8.72
CA ASP A 112 -41.73 -3.03 10.06
C ASP A 112 -40.78 -3.66 11.10
N PRO A 113 -39.92 -2.88 11.79
CA PRO A 113 -39.03 -3.38 12.82
C PRO A 113 -39.73 -4.07 14.00
N ASP A 114 -40.99 -3.71 14.27
CA ASP A 114 -41.75 -4.33 15.37
C ASP A 114 -42.13 -5.79 15.05
N LEU A 115 -42.05 -6.22 13.79
CA LEU A 115 -42.30 -7.61 13.35
C LEU A 115 -41.05 -8.49 13.31
N TRP A 116 -39.88 -7.94 13.66
CA TRP A 116 -38.62 -8.66 13.53
C TRP A 116 -38.43 -9.68 14.65
N THR A 117 -38.07 -10.90 14.26
CA THR A 117 -37.68 -11.95 15.19
C THR A 117 -36.29 -11.68 15.75
N ASP A 118 -35.91 -12.30 16.87
CA ASP A 118 -34.56 -12.14 17.42
C ASP A 118 -33.46 -12.65 16.47
N CYS A 119 -33.80 -13.61 15.60
CA CYS A 119 -32.94 -14.05 14.50
C CYS A 119 -32.73 -12.94 13.46
N ASP A 120 -33.76 -12.16 13.14
CA ASP A 120 -33.66 -11.03 12.21
C ASP A 120 -32.77 -9.94 12.78
N TRP A 121 -32.96 -9.60 14.07
CA TRP A 121 -32.13 -8.64 14.79
C TRP A 121 -30.65 -9.02 14.76
N THR A 122 -30.34 -10.27 15.09
CA THR A 122 -28.96 -10.77 15.08
C THR A 122 -28.32 -10.65 13.69
N ARG A 123 -29.08 -10.93 12.63
CA ARG A 123 -28.61 -10.81 11.24
C ARG A 123 -28.39 -9.36 10.84
N VAL A 124 -29.32 -8.48 11.20
CA VAL A 124 -29.20 -7.04 10.93
C VAL A 124 -27.99 -6.46 11.65
N GLU A 125 -27.86 -6.71 12.95
CA GLU A 125 -26.72 -6.26 13.76
C GLU A 125 -25.39 -6.69 13.13
N ARG A 126 -25.30 -7.95 12.69
CA ARG A 126 -24.12 -8.46 11.97
C ARG A 126 -23.84 -7.69 10.69
N VAL A 127 -24.86 -7.43 9.87
CA VAL A 127 -24.73 -6.64 8.64
C VAL A 127 -24.27 -5.21 8.95
N CYS A 128 -24.88 -4.57 9.94
CA CYS A 128 -24.53 -3.23 10.39
C CYS A 128 -23.09 -3.15 10.86
N HIS A 129 -22.65 -4.03 11.77
CA HIS A 129 -21.27 -4.05 12.24
C HIS A 129 -20.26 -4.25 11.12
N THR A 130 -20.59 -5.10 10.14
CA THR A 130 -19.67 -5.36 9.05
C THR A 130 -19.51 -4.16 8.13
N PHE A 131 -20.61 -3.46 7.82
CA PHE A 131 -20.54 -2.23 7.03
C PHE A 131 -20.05 -1.02 7.82
N GLU A 132 -20.29 -0.96 9.13
CA GLU A 132 -19.70 0.02 10.03
C GLU A 132 -18.17 -0.09 10.02
N PHE A 133 -17.65 -1.30 10.14
CA PHE A 133 -16.22 -1.57 10.03
C PHE A 133 -15.64 -1.13 8.68
N ALA A 134 -16.32 -1.48 7.57
CA ALA A 134 -15.91 -1.00 6.25
C ALA A 134 -15.96 0.53 6.16
N GLY A 135 -16.98 1.16 6.72
CA GLY A 135 -17.14 2.60 6.82
C GLY A 135 -16.00 3.27 7.58
N ILE A 136 -15.57 2.70 8.71
CA ILE A 136 -14.42 3.19 9.49
C ILE A 136 -13.19 3.22 8.60
N LEU A 137 -12.87 2.11 7.92
CA LEU A 137 -11.67 2.01 7.08
C LEU A 137 -11.70 2.99 5.89
N VAL A 138 -12.85 3.17 5.25
CA VAL A 138 -13.02 4.16 4.18
C VAL A 138 -12.87 5.58 4.72
N SER A 139 -13.48 5.90 5.88
CA SER A 139 -13.41 7.24 6.50
C SER A 139 -11.98 7.64 6.91
N LYS A 140 -11.14 6.65 7.26
CA LYS A 140 -9.74 6.85 7.62
C LYS A 140 -8.79 6.83 6.42
N GLY A 141 -9.30 6.61 5.20
CA GLY A 141 -8.49 6.53 3.99
C GLY A 141 -7.62 5.26 3.90
N LEU A 142 -7.92 4.24 4.71
CA LEU A 142 -7.23 2.95 4.69
C LEU A 142 -7.76 2.03 3.59
N LEU A 143 -8.95 2.33 3.08
CA LEU A 143 -9.59 1.59 2.01
C LEU A 143 -10.05 2.55 0.93
N ASN A 144 -9.64 2.29 -0.31
CA ASN A 144 -10.07 3.09 -1.45
C ASN A 144 -11.57 2.90 -1.68
N ARG A 145 -12.32 4.00 -1.49
CA ARG A 145 -13.78 4.06 -1.62
C ARG A 145 -14.32 3.52 -2.94
N GLU A 146 -13.60 3.74 -4.05
CA GLU A 146 -14.07 3.36 -5.38
C GLU A 146 -14.13 1.84 -5.52
N TYR A 147 -13.12 1.12 -5.01
CA TYR A 147 -13.14 -0.35 -5.01
C TYR A 147 -14.27 -0.91 -4.15
N VAL A 148 -14.54 -0.28 -3.00
CA VAL A 148 -15.63 -0.67 -2.10
C VAL A 148 -16.97 -0.50 -2.80
N PHE A 149 -17.21 0.64 -3.44
CA PHE A 149 -18.47 0.93 -4.11
C PHE A 149 -18.69 0.09 -5.36
N CYS A 150 -17.63 -0.15 -6.15
CA CYS A 150 -17.70 -1.06 -7.29
C CYS A 150 -18.10 -2.49 -6.88
N THR A 151 -17.68 -2.95 -5.69
CA THR A 151 -17.91 -4.34 -5.26
C THR A 151 -19.18 -4.49 -4.42
N TRP A 152 -19.43 -3.53 -3.52
CA TRP A 152 -20.45 -3.63 -2.48
C TRP A 152 -21.43 -2.46 -2.45
N GLY A 153 -21.37 -1.51 -3.39
CA GLY A 153 -22.25 -0.34 -3.45
C GLY A 153 -23.74 -0.70 -3.37
N GLY A 154 -24.22 -1.56 -4.29
CA GLY A 154 -25.60 -2.02 -4.30
C GLY A 154 -26.03 -2.68 -2.97
N PRO A 155 -25.25 -3.63 -2.44
CA PRO A 155 -25.50 -4.18 -1.11
C PRO A 155 -25.53 -3.17 0.04
N ILE A 156 -24.62 -2.18 0.06
CA ILE A 156 -24.56 -1.10 1.06
C ILE A 156 -25.87 -0.31 1.03
N LYS A 157 -26.26 0.16 -0.16
CA LYS A 157 -27.51 0.91 -0.39
C LYS A 157 -28.74 0.14 0.06
N ARG A 158 -28.95 -1.07 -0.48
CA ARG A 158 -30.14 -1.89 -0.19
C ARG A 158 -30.26 -2.27 1.29
N CYS A 159 -29.13 -2.56 1.95
CA CYS A 159 -29.16 -2.86 3.39
C CYS A 159 -29.47 -1.59 4.19
N TRP A 160 -28.82 -0.46 3.87
CA TRP A 160 -29.02 0.79 4.58
C TRP A 160 -30.49 1.27 4.50
N GLU A 161 -31.09 1.22 3.32
CA GLU A 161 -32.50 1.60 3.10
C GLU A 161 -33.50 0.81 3.97
N LYS A 162 -33.17 -0.42 4.37
CA LYS A 162 -34.01 -1.21 5.28
C LYS A 162 -33.69 -0.99 6.75
N VAL A 163 -32.42 -0.72 7.06
CA VAL A 163 -31.89 -0.73 8.43
C VAL A 163 -31.89 0.66 9.07
N HIS A 164 -31.78 1.75 8.30
CA HIS A 164 -31.70 3.10 8.88
C HIS A 164 -32.92 3.48 9.74
N GLN A 165 -34.08 2.88 9.47
CA GLN A 165 -35.30 3.08 10.26
C GLN A 165 -35.18 2.58 11.72
N ILE A 166 -34.22 1.70 12.01
CA ILE A 166 -33.96 1.17 13.35
C ILE A 166 -33.32 2.21 14.26
N GLN A 167 -32.48 3.11 13.72
CA GLN A 167 -31.65 4.01 14.52
C GLN A 167 -32.48 4.93 15.43
N THR A 168 -33.77 5.07 15.14
CA THR A 168 -34.71 5.89 15.90
C THR A 168 -35.54 5.10 16.93
N ASN A 169 -35.42 3.76 17.02
CA ASN A 169 -36.23 2.95 17.93
C ASN A 169 -35.63 2.89 19.34
N PRO A 170 -36.17 3.62 20.34
CA PRO A 170 -35.59 3.72 21.67
C PRO A 170 -35.86 2.45 22.51
N LYS A 171 -36.81 1.60 22.11
CA LYS A 171 -37.39 0.55 22.94
C LYS A 171 -36.43 -0.59 23.30
N ARG A 172 -35.37 -0.80 22.52
CA ARG A 172 -34.38 -1.88 22.77
C ARG A 172 -33.04 -1.38 23.31
N GLY A 173 -32.89 -0.08 23.64
CA GLY A 173 -31.67 0.46 24.23
C GLY A 173 -30.44 0.45 23.30
N PHE A 174 -30.63 0.19 22.00
CA PHE A 174 -29.58 0.27 20.99
C PHE A 174 -29.36 1.73 20.59
N THR A 175 -28.47 2.42 21.31
CA THR A 175 -27.89 3.71 20.89
C THR A 175 -26.49 3.48 20.35
N LEU A 176 -26.36 2.66 19.31
CA LEU A 176 -25.14 2.63 18.52
C LEU A 176 -25.42 3.33 17.21
N PRO A 177 -25.05 4.61 17.07
CA PRO A 177 -25.13 5.26 15.77
C PRO A 177 -24.14 4.55 14.87
N TYR A 178 -24.64 3.78 13.91
CA TYR A 178 -23.83 3.25 12.80
C TYR A 178 -23.44 4.41 11.86
N ALA A 179 -22.71 5.37 12.42
CA ALA A 179 -22.37 6.63 11.80
C ALA A 179 -21.43 6.41 10.62
N HIS A 180 -20.55 5.40 10.70
CA HIS A 180 -19.67 5.08 9.59
C HIS A 180 -20.36 4.28 8.50
N PHE A 181 -21.39 3.48 8.81
CA PHE A 181 -22.26 2.89 7.81
C PHE A 181 -23.10 3.96 7.10
N GLN A 182 -23.65 4.93 7.85
CA GLN A 182 -24.33 6.10 7.27
C GLN A 182 -23.39 6.86 6.34
N TYR A 183 -22.19 7.19 6.81
CA TYR A 183 -21.16 7.84 6.00
C TYR A 183 -20.87 7.04 4.72
N LEU A 184 -20.74 5.71 4.83
CA LEU A 184 -20.47 4.84 3.69
C LEU A 184 -21.61 4.89 2.64
N TYR A 185 -22.86 4.94 3.10
CA TYR A 185 -24.03 5.12 2.24
C TYR A 185 -24.05 6.49 1.56
N GLU A 186 -23.85 7.58 2.31
CA GLU A 186 -23.83 8.93 1.75
C GLU A 186 -22.72 9.10 0.71
N GLN A 187 -21.54 8.55 0.97
CA GLN A 187 -20.43 8.56 0.02
C GLN A 187 -20.74 7.72 -1.24
N HIS A 188 -21.50 6.64 -1.12
CA HIS A 188 -21.95 5.85 -2.29
C HIS A 188 -22.96 6.63 -3.14
N GLU A 189 -23.91 7.33 -2.54
CA GLU A 189 -24.85 8.20 -3.26
C GLU A 189 -24.13 9.34 -3.99
N LEU A 190 -23.15 9.99 -3.33
CA LEU A 190 -22.31 11.01 -3.96
C LEU A 190 -21.48 10.45 -5.12
N TRP A 191 -20.99 9.22 -4.99
CA TRP A 191 -20.24 8.52 -6.05
C TRP A 191 -21.14 8.23 -7.26
N CYS A 192 -22.37 7.77 -7.04
CA CYS A 192 -23.37 7.58 -8.09
C CYS A 192 -23.76 8.90 -8.76
N ALA A 193 -23.93 9.98 -7.99
CA ALA A 193 -24.27 11.32 -8.51
C ALA A 193 -23.20 11.90 -9.44
N GLN A 194 -21.94 11.46 -9.32
CA GLN A 194 -20.85 11.81 -10.23
C GLN A 194 -20.90 11.07 -11.57
N GLY A 195 -21.93 10.26 -11.83
CA GLY A 195 -22.07 9.46 -13.05
C GLY A 195 -21.14 8.24 -13.09
N LYS A 196 -20.50 7.90 -11.96
CA LYS A 196 -19.75 6.64 -11.83
C LYS A 196 -20.77 5.54 -11.63
N THR A 197 -20.90 4.66 -12.62
CA THR A 197 -21.83 3.54 -12.56
C THR A 197 -21.18 2.34 -11.88
N GLU A 198 -21.97 1.62 -11.09
CA GLU A 198 -21.57 0.29 -10.62
C GLU A 198 -21.17 -0.56 -11.83
N PRO A 199 -20.00 -1.24 -11.80
CA PRO A 199 -19.72 -2.24 -12.81
C PRO A 199 -20.85 -3.28 -12.76
N VAL A 200 -21.31 -3.71 -13.93
CA VAL A 200 -22.33 -4.76 -14.04
C VAL A 200 -21.89 -5.93 -13.16
N GLN A 201 -22.62 -6.18 -12.08
CA GLN A 201 -22.30 -7.28 -11.18
C GLN A 201 -22.35 -8.56 -11.99
N VAL A 202 -21.19 -9.14 -12.27
CA VAL A 202 -21.13 -10.50 -12.79
C VAL A 202 -21.74 -11.37 -11.70
N PRO A 203 -22.81 -12.12 -11.97
CA PRO A 203 -23.40 -13.02 -10.98
C PRO A 203 -22.28 -13.84 -10.37
N TRP A 204 -22.15 -13.82 -9.03
CA TRP A 204 -21.14 -14.61 -8.35
C TRP A 204 -21.34 -16.07 -8.77
N GLN A 205 -20.41 -16.56 -9.58
CA GLN A 205 -20.29 -17.98 -9.81
C GLN A 205 -19.58 -18.53 -8.57
N PRO A 206 -20.11 -19.57 -7.92
CA PRO A 206 -19.34 -20.26 -6.90
C PRO A 206 -17.98 -20.60 -7.50
N PRO A 207 -16.88 -20.48 -6.72
CA PRO A 207 -15.58 -20.95 -7.20
C PRO A 207 -15.83 -22.37 -7.72
N PRO A 208 -15.40 -22.71 -8.96
CA PRO A 208 -15.66 -24.02 -9.53
C PRO A 208 -15.28 -25.01 -8.45
N SER A 209 -16.30 -25.75 -7.96
CA SER A 209 -16.15 -26.74 -6.89
C SER A 209 -14.89 -27.49 -7.24
N GLN A 210 -13.84 -27.34 -6.42
CA GLN A 210 -12.48 -27.77 -6.74
C GLN A 210 -12.58 -29.00 -7.60
N ILE A 211 -12.28 -28.86 -8.90
CA ILE A 211 -12.34 -29.98 -9.83
C ILE A 211 -11.63 -31.09 -9.07
N PRO A 212 -12.30 -32.21 -8.73
CA PRO A 212 -11.69 -33.22 -7.90
C PRO A 212 -10.34 -33.49 -8.55
N VAL A 213 -9.27 -33.13 -7.85
CA VAL A 213 -7.92 -33.37 -8.34
C VAL A 213 -7.94 -34.87 -8.54
N LYS A 214 -7.94 -35.28 -9.81
CA LYS A 214 -7.94 -36.68 -10.18
C LYS A 214 -6.59 -37.16 -9.68
N VAL A 215 -6.54 -37.62 -8.43
CA VAL A 215 -5.33 -38.11 -7.80
C VAL A 215 -4.92 -39.28 -8.68
N ASP A 216 -3.86 -39.07 -9.45
CA ASP A 216 -3.36 -40.09 -10.35
C ASP A 216 -2.86 -41.25 -9.46
N PRO A 217 -3.50 -42.43 -9.50
CA PRO A 217 -3.19 -43.53 -8.57
C PRO A 217 -1.78 -44.10 -8.76
N THR A 218 -1.02 -43.59 -9.73
CA THR A 218 0.35 -43.99 -10.06
C THR A 218 1.43 -43.19 -9.36
N THR A 219 1.11 -42.18 -8.54
CA THR A 219 2.15 -41.46 -7.77
C THR A 219 2.61 -42.35 -6.60
N PRO A 220 3.85 -42.87 -6.60
CA PRO A 220 4.33 -43.71 -5.52
C PRO A 220 4.41 -42.89 -4.24
N GLN A 221 3.80 -43.39 -3.16
CA GLN A 221 3.93 -42.78 -1.85
C GLN A 221 5.42 -42.78 -1.43
N PRO A 222 5.94 -41.65 -0.91
CA PRO A 222 7.27 -41.64 -0.33
C PRO A 222 7.28 -42.61 0.86
N SER A 223 8.14 -43.62 0.78
CA SER A 223 8.39 -44.55 1.88
C SER A 223 8.83 -43.75 3.10
N VAL A 224 7.98 -43.79 4.13
CA VAL A 224 8.33 -43.28 5.46
C VAL A 224 9.50 -44.11 5.96
N GLY A 225 10.71 -43.52 5.89
CA GLY A 225 11.90 -44.11 6.44
C GLY A 225 11.73 -44.27 7.95
N ALA A 226 11.68 -45.52 8.40
CA ALA A 226 11.84 -45.87 9.80
C ALA A 226 13.29 -45.55 10.21
N GLY A 227 13.50 -44.38 10.82
CA GLY A 227 14.71 -44.10 11.60
C GLY A 227 14.56 -44.72 12.98
N GLY A 228 15.48 -45.62 13.32
CA GLY A 228 15.64 -46.19 14.66
C GLY A 228 16.39 -45.30 15.62
#